data_AF-A0A960E4K7-F1
#
_entry.id   AF-A0A960E4K7-F1
#
_cell.length_a   1.000
_cell.length_b   1.000
_cell.length_c   1.000
_cell.angle_alpha   90.00
_cell.angle_beta   90.00
_cell.angle_gamma   90.00
#
_symmetry.space_group_name_H-M   'P 1'
#
loop_
_entity.id
_entity.type
_entity.pdbx_description
1 polymer ?
#
loop_
_entity_poly.entity_id
_entity_poly.type
_entity_poly.pdbx_seq_one_letter_code
_entity_poly.pdbx_strand_id
1 'polypeptide(L)'
;DDIAERDVVEVLVRQADLFASVDEVLRALAAEVDPTDAAALAGAPAAVAGAAVRAWLVEAGVGEGYGVDGGAVARVLEVARGRHVATEVVGGWRVARSAGRLSVVPPTAWQDADHG
;
A
#
# COMPACT_ATOMS: atom_id res chain seq x y z
N ASP A 1 21.60 32.23 14.94
CA ASP A 1 20.54 31.37 14.42
C ASP A 1 20.85 30.66 13.10
N ASP A 2 21.43 31.32 12.10
CA ASP A 2 21.71 30.71 10.78
C ASP A 2 22.54 29.40 10.78
N ILE A 3 23.53 29.30 11.70
CA ILE A 3 24.40 28.11 11.79
C ILE A 3 23.65 26.89 12.32
N ALA A 4 22.76 27.06 13.31
CA ALA A 4 21.98 25.96 13.86
C ALA A 4 20.91 25.46 12.88
N GLU A 5 20.33 26.34 12.06
CA GLU A 5 19.37 25.96 11.02
C GLU A 5 20.05 25.20 9.88
N ARG A 6 21.23 25.65 9.44
CA ARG A 6 22.04 24.95 8.42
C ARG A 6 22.45 23.55 8.85
N ASP A 7 22.84 23.38 10.12
CA ASP A 7 23.21 22.07 10.67
C ASP A 7 22.03 21.09 10.66
N VAL A 8 20.81 21.56 10.96
CA VAL A 8 19.60 20.72 10.93
C VAL A 8 19.26 20.29 9.50
N VAL A 9 19.34 21.20 8.52
CA VAL A 9 19.11 20.87 7.11
C VAL A 9 20.07 19.79 6.63
N GLU A 10 21.36 19.90 6.95
CA GLU A 10 22.36 18.88 6.57
C GLU A 10 22.09 17.51 7.20
N VAL A 11 21.63 17.48 8.46
CA VAL A 11 21.22 16.23 9.12
C VAL A 11 20.00 15.62 8.43
N LEU A 12 18.99 16.43 8.11
CA LEU A 12 17.78 15.95 7.42
C LEU A 12 18.09 15.38 6.03
N VAL A 13 19.01 16.01 5.28
CA VAL A 13 19.45 15.48 3.97
C VAL A 13 20.10 14.11 4.13
N ARG A 14 21.05 13.97 5.07
CA ARG A 14 21.71 12.67 5.33
C ARG A 14 20.70 11.59 5.74
N GLN A 15 19.71 11.96 6.55
CA GLN A 15 18.64 11.05 6.95
C GLN A 15 17.74 10.67 5.78
N ALA A 16 17.39 11.63 4.91
CA ALA A 16 16.62 11.37 3.71
C ALA A 16 17.33 10.39 2.77
N ASP A 17 18.64 10.58 2.56
CA ASP A 17 19.47 9.67 1.75
C ASP A 17 19.50 8.26 2.34
N LEU A 18 19.65 8.14 3.67
CA LEU A 18 19.60 6.85 4.36
C LEU A 18 18.23 6.18 4.18
N PHE A 19 17.13 6.92 4.37
CA PHE A 19 15.78 6.37 4.18
C PHE A 19 15.51 5.98 2.73
N ALA A 20 16.02 6.73 1.76
CA ALA A 20 15.90 6.39 0.34
C ALA A 20 16.61 5.06 0.03
N SER A 21 17.80 4.83 0.59
CA SER A 21 18.51 3.55 0.42
C SER A 21 17.78 2.37 1.05
N VAL A 22 17.14 2.57 2.22
CA VAL A 22 16.32 1.54 2.87
C VAL A 22 15.06 1.26 2.06
N ASP A 23 14.41 2.31 1.54
CA ASP A 23 13.21 2.19 0.71
C ASP A 23 13.50 1.47 -0.61
N GLU A 24 14.68 1.70 -1.21
CA GLU A 24 15.11 0.98 -2.42
C GLU A 24 15.22 -0.52 -2.17
N VAL A 25 15.87 -0.93 -1.09
CA VAL A 25 15.97 -2.36 -0.70
C VAL A 25 14.58 -2.94 -0.40
N LEU A 26 13.75 -2.19 0.32
CA LEU A 26 12.39 -2.64 0.63
C LEU A 26 11.56 -2.83 -0.62
N ARG A 27 11.66 -1.92 -1.59
CA ARG A 27 10.95 -1.99 -2.87
C ARG A 27 11.44 -3.19 -3.71
N ALA A 28 12.74 -3.44 -3.73
CA ALA A 28 13.30 -4.62 -4.40
C ALA A 28 12.76 -5.92 -3.80
N LEU A 29 12.76 -6.05 -2.47
CA LEU A 29 12.19 -7.22 -1.79
C LEU A 29 10.67 -7.36 -2.02
N ALA A 30 9.95 -6.23 -2.06
CA ALA A 30 8.52 -6.22 -2.29
C ALA A 30 8.15 -6.65 -3.72
N ALA A 31 8.98 -6.32 -4.71
CA ALA A 31 8.77 -6.71 -6.10
C ALA A 31 8.83 -8.24 -6.33
N GLU A 32 9.48 -8.97 -5.43
CA GLU A 32 9.55 -10.44 -5.46
C GLU A 32 8.29 -11.11 -4.86
N VAL A 33 7.39 -10.34 -4.26
CA VAL A 33 6.14 -10.86 -3.66
C VAL A 33 4.98 -10.60 -4.60
N ASP A 34 4.30 -11.66 -5.07
CA ASP A 34 3.04 -11.53 -5.79
C ASP A 34 1.97 -10.93 -4.86
N PRO A 35 1.54 -9.66 -5.07
CA PRO A 35 0.62 -8.98 -4.17
C PRO A 35 -0.81 -9.48 -4.30
N THR A 36 -1.08 -10.34 -5.30
CA THR A 36 -2.38 -10.95 -5.52
C THR A 36 -2.45 -12.38 -4.98
N ASP A 37 -1.36 -12.95 -4.46
CA ASP A 37 -1.33 -14.24 -3.77
C ASP A 37 -1.43 -14.04 -2.25
N ALA A 38 -2.52 -14.56 -1.65
CA ALA A 38 -2.75 -14.43 -0.23
C ALA A 38 -1.70 -15.15 0.63
N ALA A 39 -1.18 -16.29 0.17
CA ALA A 39 -0.19 -17.07 0.90
C ALA A 39 1.19 -16.38 0.83
N ALA A 40 1.55 -15.83 -0.34
CA ALA A 40 2.79 -15.04 -0.49
C ALA A 40 2.80 -13.83 0.45
N LEU A 41 1.69 -13.06 0.49
CA LEU A 41 1.55 -11.93 1.40
C LEU A 41 1.57 -12.33 2.88
N ALA A 42 0.94 -13.46 3.25
CA ALA A 42 0.91 -13.94 4.62
C ALA A 42 2.28 -14.47 5.10
N GLY A 43 3.09 -15.00 4.18
CA GLY A 43 4.43 -15.53 4.47
C GLY A 43 5.54 -14.48 4.47
N ALA A 44 5.33 -13.32 3.86
CA ALA A 44 6.33 -12.26 3.78
C ALA A 44 6.45 -11.44 5.09
N PRO A 45 7.62 -10.84 5.40
CA PRO A 45 7.75 -9.87 6.47
C PRO A 45 6.77 -8.71 6.31
N ALA A 46 6.20 -8.21 7.41
CA ALA A 46 5.09 -7.25 7.37
C ALA A 46 5.40 -5.97 6.55
N ALA A 47 6.61 -5.45 6.65
CA ALA A 47 7.03 -4.28 5.86
C ALA A 47 7.07 -4.58 4.36
N VAL A 48 7.58 -5.76 3.97
CA VAL A 48 7.67 -6.20 2.56
C VAL A 48 6.27 -6.42 2.00
N ALA A 49 5.40 -7.14 2.73
CA ALA A 49 4.02 -7.37 2.33
C ALA A 49 3.25 -6.05 2.19
N GLY A 50 3.44 -5.11 3.12
CA GLY A 50 2.82 -3.78 3.06
C GLY A 50 3.29 -2.95 1.87
N ALA A 51 4.58 -3.00 1.54
CA ALA A 51 5.14 -2.32 0.38
C ALA A 51 4.62 -2.91 -0.94
N ALA A 52 4.55 -4.25 -1.05
CA ALA A 52 4.01 -4.94 -2.21
C ALA A 52 2.53 -4.59 -2.45
N VAL A 53 1.71 -4.63 -1.40
CA VAL A 53 0.29 -4.23 -1.46
C VAL A 53 0.14 -2.77 -1.88
N ARG A 54 0.96 -1.87 -1.32
CA ARG A 54 0.90 -0.44 -1.67
C ARG A 54 1.21 -0.22 -3.15
N ALA A 55 2.28 -0.83 -3.65
CA ALA A 55 2.67 -0.74 -5.06
C ALA A 55 1.54 -1.24 -5.99
N TRP A 56 0.98 -2.41 -5.67
CA TRP A 56 -0.14 -2.99 -6.41
C TRP A 56 -1.39 -2.09 -6.46
N LEU A 57 -1.76 -1.48 -5.33
CA LEU A 57 -2.90 -0.58 -5.26
C LEU A 57 -2.66 0.70 -6.08
N VAL A 58 -1.45 1.27 -6.00
CA VAL A 58 -1.07 2.45 -6.78
C VAL A 58 -1.08 2.12 -8.28
N GLU A 59 -0.53 0.98 -8.69
CA GLU A 59 -0.55 0.51 -10.08
C GLU A 59 -1.97 0.33 -10.62
N ALA A 60 -2.90 -0.11 -9.76
CA ALA A 60 -4.31 -0.21 -10.10
C ALA A 60 -5.02 1.16 -10.22
N GLY A 61 -4.40 2.28 -9.83
CA GLY A 61 -5.01 3.61 -9.82
C GLY A 61 -5.71 3.97 -8.50
N VAL A 62 -5.53 3.17 -7.44
CA VAL A 62 -6.12 3.48 -6.13
C VAL A 62 -5.38 4.68 -5.53
N GLY A 63 -6.15 5.70 -5.14
CA GLY A 63 -5.60 6.87 -4.43
C GLY A 63 -4.81 7.82 -5.33
N GLU A 64 -5.08 7.85 -6.64
CA GLU A 64 -4.52 8.88 -7.53
C GLU A 64 -4.59 10.28 -6.90
N GLY A 65 -3.43 10.95 -6.80
CA GLY A 65 -3.26 12.28 -6.19
C GLY A 65 -3.14 12.32 -4.66
N TYR A 66 -3.60 11.30 -3.94
CA TYR A 66 -3.64 11.29 -2.46
C TYR A 66 -2.79 10.19 -1.82
N GLY A 67 -2.36 9.20 -2.60
CA GLY A 67 -1.67 8.01 -2.13
C GLY A 67 -2.59 7.02 -1.41
N VAL A 68 -2.01 5.90 -1.02
CA VAL A 68 -2.69 4.87 -0.21
C VAL A 68 -2.22 5.02 1.23
N ASP A 69 -3.12 5.10 2.21
CA ASP A 69 -2.71 5.21 3.62
C ASP A 69 -2.34 3.85 4.25
N GLY A 70 -1.65 3.88 5.38
CA GLY A 70 -1.22 2.65 6.08
C GLY A 70 -2.38 1.81 6.64
N GLY A 71 -3.50 2.45 6.99
CA GLY A 71 -4.71 1.76 7.44
C GLY A 71 -5.38 0.97 6.31
N ALA A 72 -5.44 1.52 5.10
CA ALA A 72 -5.91 0.81 3.92
C ALA A 72 -5.06 -0.43 3.62
N VAL A 73 -3.73 -0.30 3.64
CA VAL A 73 -2.81 -1.43 3.45
C VAL A 73 -3.01 -2.49 4.53
N ALA A 74 -3.11 -2.08 5.79
CA ALA A 74 -3.34 -3.01 6.90
C ALA A 74 -4.61 -3.83 6.67
N ARG A 75 -5.74 -3.20 6.33
CA ARG A 75 -7.00 -3.91 6.04
C ARG A 75 -6.89 -4.89 4.87
N VAL A 76 -6.15 -4.56 3.82
CA VAL A 76 -5.91 -5.48 2.70
C VAL A 76 -5.11 -6.72 3.15
N LEU A 77 -4.11 -6.54 4.01
CA LEU A 77 -3.37 -7.66 4.59
C LEU A 77 -4.25 -8.53 5.53
N GLU A 78 -5.27 -7.96 6.17
CA GLU A 78 -6.28 -8.73 6.90
C GLU A 78 -7.10 -9.64 5.99
N VAL A 79 -7.46 -9.13 4.80
CA VAL A 79 -8.14 -9.89 3.75
C VAL A 79 -7.26 -11.03 3.25
N ALA A 80 -5.96 -10.77 3.01
CA ALA A 80 -5.00 -11.81 2.64
C ALA A 80 -4.91 -12.93 3.69
N ARG A 81 -4.89 -12.56 4.98
CA ARG A 81 -4.87 -13.52 6.10
C ARG A 81 -6.21 -14.24 6.34
N GLY A 82 -7.25 -13.93 5.58
CA GLY A 82 -8.56 -14.54 5.72
C GLY A 82 -9.36 -14.08 6.95
N ARG A 83 -8.98 -12.95 7.58
CA ARG A 83 -9.76 -12.34 8.67
C ARG A 83 -11.02 -11.64 8.17
N HIS A 84 -10.97 -11.15 6.93
CA HIS A 84 -12.11 -10.57 6.21
C HIS A 84 -12.15 -11.12 4.78
N VAL A 85 -13.35 -11.19 4.19
CA VAL A 85 -13.51 -11.62 2.79
C VAL A 85 -13.15 -10.48 1.82
N ALA A 86 -13.42 -9.24 2.21
CA ALA A 86 -13.14 -8.04 1.42
C ALA A 86 -13.00 -6.81 2.32
N THR A 87 -12.40 -5.74 1.78
CA THR A 87 -12.35 -4.41 2.37
C THR A 87 -12.50 -3.35 1.29
N GLU A 88 -13.03 -2.19 1.68
CA GLU A 88 -12.95 -0.97 0.87
C GLU A 88 -11.66 -0.21 1.17
N VAL A 89 -11.13 0.43 0.13
CA VAL A 89 -9.99 1.35 0.16
C VAL A 89 -10.43 2.71 -0.43
N VAL A 90 -9.54 3.69 -0.44
CA VAL A 90 -9.87 5.08 -0.82
C VAL A 90 -10.57 5.16 -2.18
N GLY A 91 -11.53 6.08 -2.31
CA GLY A 91 -12.22 6.37 -3.57
C GLY A 91 -13.29 5.36 -3.97
N GLY A 92 -13.76 4.48 -3.07
CA GLY A 92 -14.78 3.47 -3.37
C GLY A 92 -14.24 2.20 -4.02
N TRP A 93 -12.92 2.07 -4.10
CA TRP A 93 -12.24 0.87 -4.57
C TRP A 93 -12.40 -0.27 -3.58
N ARG A 94 -12.46 -1.50 -4.09
CA ARG A 94 -12.67 -2.71 -3.27
C ARG A 94 -11.60 -3.74 -3.51
N VAL A 95 -11.09 -4.33 -2.44
CA VAL A 95 -10.21 -5.50 -2.49
C VAL A 95 -10.93 -6.70 -1.89
N ALA A 96 -10.94 -7.83 -2.60
CA ALA A 96 -11.57 -9.07 -2.15
C ALA A 96 -10.63 -10.27 -2.33
N ARG A 97 -10.84 -11.31 -1.52
CA ARG A 97 -10.12 -12.59 -1.62
C ARG A 97 -11.07 -13.71 -2.05
N SER A 98 -10.67 -14.47 -3.07
CA SER A 98 -11.34 -15.70 -3.51
C SER A 98 -10.31 -16.75 -3.87
N ALA A 99 -10.49 -18.00 -3.42
CA ALA A 99 -9.59 -19.12 -3.70
C ALA A 99 -8.09 -18.83 -3.47
N GLY A 100 -7.77 -18.06 -2.42
CA GLY A 100 -6.38 -17.68 -2.10
C GLY A 100 -5.80 -16.55 -2.95
N ARG A 101 -6.60 -15.94 -3.82
CA ARG A 101 -6.19 -14.85 -4.71
C ARG A 101 -6.92 -13.56 -4.33
N LEU A 102 -6.20 -12.44 -4.33
CA LEU A 102 -6.76 -11.11 -4.14
C LEU A 102 -7.05 -10.47 -5.50
N SER A 103 -8.14 -9.71 -5.56
CA SER A 103 -8.52 -8.89 -6.71
C SER A 103 -8.88 -7.49 -6.24
N VAL A 104 -8.43 -6.48 -6.97
CA VAL A 104 -8.82 -5.08 -6.79
C VAL A 104 -9.86 -4.72 -7.85
N VAL A 105 -10.95 -4.09 -7.43
CA VAL A 105 -12.09 -3.73 -8.26
C VAL A 105 -12.32 -2.22 -8.16
N PRO A 106 -12.46 -1.52 -9.29
CA PRO A 106 -12.74 -0.08 -9.29
C PRO A 106 -14.14 0.20 -8.71
N PRO A 107 -14.41 1.45 -8.30
CA PRO A 107 -15.75 1.88 -7.94
C PRO A 107 -16.68 1.65 -9.13
N THR A 108 -17.78 0.92 -8.92
CA THR A 108 -18.75 0.72 -9.99
C THR A 108 -19.73 1.89 -10.04
N ALA A 109 -20.06 2.39 -11.25
CA ALA A 109 -20.91 3.56 -11.51
C ALA A 109 -22.38 3.48 -11.01
N TRP A 110 -22.80 2.39 -10.37
CA TRP A 110 -24.19 2.22 -9.91
C TRP A 110 -24.51 2.95 -8.60
N GLN A 111 -23.53 3.60 -7.95
CA GLN A 111 -23.77 4.48 -6.80
C GLN A 111 -24.50 5.79 -7.18
N ASP A 112 -24.61 6.13 -8.46
CA ASP A 112 -25.43 7.25 -8.96
C ASP A 112 -26.92 6.90 -9.12
N ALA A 113 -27.28 5.60 -9.12
CA ALA A 113 -28.66 5.16 -9.41
C ALA A 113 -29.59 5.13 -8.17
N ASP A 114 -29.03 5.15 -6.96
CA ASP A 114 -29.81 5.07 -5.70
C ASP A 114 -30.23 6.44 -5.13
N HIS A 115 -29.96 7.54 -5.86
CA HIS A 115 -30.40 8.90 -5.52
C HIS A 115 -31.24 9.56 -6.64
N GLY A 116 -31.93 8.76 -7.46
CA GLY A 116 -32.88 9.21 -8.49
C GLY A 116 -34.33 9.15 -8.06
#